data_AF-A0A382XC21-F1
#
_entry.id   AF-A0A382XC21-F1
#
_cell.length_a   1.000
_cell.length_b   1.000
_cell.length_c   1.000
_cell.angle_alpha   90.00
_cell.angle_beta   90.00
_cell.angle_gamma   90.00
#
_symmetry.space_group_name_H-M   'P 1'
#
loop_
_entity.id
_entity.type
_entity.pdbx_description
1 polymer ?
#
loop_
_entity_poly.entity_id
_entity_poly.type
_entity_poly.pdbx_seq_one_letter_code
_entity_poly.pdbx_strand_id
1 'polypeptide(L)'
;MISKKHTWIFLGTLFFSMIYTPFVEAALLVSEREIELESQKAWEQMLVQNPLSRDLRKRTLVRCVAKNIIKQLDEPYRSIDWEIKLFENPGVNAFAMPGGKMGVFSGLFEVAEGQDELATVIGHEIAHVTMKHSYERAKRDM
;
A
#
# COMPACT_ATOMS: atom_id res chain seq x y z
N MET A 1 59.05 -47.58 -31.58
CA MET A 1 58.61 -48.99 -31.70
C MET A 1 57.15 -49.08 -31.28
N ILE A 2 56.34 -49.82 -32.03
CA ILE A 2 54.88 -49.70 -32.18
C ILE A 2 54.09 -50.54 -31.15
N SER A 3 52.81 -50.19 -30.95
CA SER A 3 51.66 -51.01 -30.47
C SER A 3 51.48 -51.10 -28.95
N LYS A 4 50.27 -50.96 -28.39
CA LYS A 4 49.00 -51.60 -28.81
C LYS A 4 47.77 -50.72 -28.64
N LYS A 5 46.82 -50.88 -29.57
CA LYS A 5 45.41 -50.48 -29.46
C LYS A 5 44.57 -51.70 -29.02
N HIS A 6 43.69 -51.52 -28.06
CA HIS A 6 42.43 -52.26 -27.85
C HIS A 6 41.48 -51.33 -27.08
N THR A 7 40.15 -51.31 -27.14
CA THR A 7 39.09 -51.61 -28.12
C THR A 7 37.82 -51.57 -27.25
N TRP A 8 36.93 -50.59 -27.50
CA TRP A 8 35.46 -50.59 -27.30
C TRP A 8 34.87 -50.63 -25.88
N ILE A 9 34.10 -49.58 -25.51
CA ILE A 9 32.63 -49.60 -25.32
C ILE A 9 32.07 -48.21 -25.66
N PHE A 10 31.22 -48.12 -26.69
CA PHE A 10 30.25 -47.03 -26.85
C PHE A 10 29.01 -47.41 -26.02
N LEU A 11 28.59 -46.58 -25.07
CA LEU A 11 27.17 -46.34 -24.75
C LEU A 11 27.06 -45.29 -23.63
N GLY A 12 26.27 -44.24 -23.83
CA GLY A 12 25.86 -43.34 -22.75
C GLY A 12 25.67 -41.88 -23.14
N THR A 13 25.01 -41.61 -24.26
CA THR A 13 24.44 -40.29 -24.52
C THR A 13 23.33 -39.99 -23.51
N LEU A 14 23.35 -38.76 -22.99
CA LEU A 14 22.23 -37.99 -22.45
C LEU A 14 21.40 -38.63 -21.32
N PHE A 15 21.52 -38.11 -20.09
CA PHE A 15 20.33 -37.84 -19.27
C PHE A 15 20.55 -36.66 -18.32
N PHE A 16 19.71 -35.65 -18.50
CA PHE A 16 19.30 -34.61 -17.54
C PHE A 16 20.39 -33.65 -17.03
N SER A 17 20.62 -32.53 -17.69
CA SER A 17 19.81 -31.30 -17.59
C SER A 17 19.49 -30.90 -16.16
N MET A 18 19.97 -29.70 -15.82
CA MET A 18 19.42 -28.84 -14.79
C MET A 18 19.31 -29.44 -13.37
N ILE A 19 20.31 -29.07 -12.57
CA ILE A 19 19.98 -28.54 -11.24
C ILE A 19 19.22 -27.24 -11.49
N TYR A 20 17.94 -27.35 -11.88
CA TYR A 20 16.98 -26.29 -11.63
C TYR A 20 16.89 -26.25 -10.12
N THR A 21 17.56 -25.27 -9.52
CA THR A 21 17.10 -24.82 -8.21
C THR A 21 15.61 -24.52 -8.39
N PRO A 22 14.69 -25.15 -7.63
CA PRO A 22 13.50 -24.42 -7.31
C PRO A 22 14.00 -23.32 -6.38
N PHE A 23 14.47 -22.22 -6.96
CA PHE A 23 14.30 -20.93 -6.30
C PHE A 23 12.78 -20.79 -6.30
N VAL A 24 12.14 -21.41 -5.31
CA VAL A 24 10.82 -20.99 -4.92
C VAL A 24 11.10 -19.57 -4.46
N GLU A 25 10.83 -18.60 -5.33
CA GLU A 25 10.46 -17.28 -4.86
C GLU A 25 9.30 -17.55 -3.91
N ALA A 26 9.61 -17.73 -2.63
CA ALA A 26 8.65 -17.54 -1.59
C ALA A 26 8.36 -16.04 -1.65
N ALA A 27 7.43 -15.66 -2.54
CA ALA A 27 6.69 -14.43 -2.36
C ALA A 27 6.22 -14.51 -0.91
N LEU A 28 6.85 -13.71 -0.04
CA LEU A 28 6.52 -13.67 1.37
C LEU A 28 5.02 -13.43 1.43
N LEU A 29 4.27 -14.42 1.92
CA LEU A 29 2.84 -14.27 2.13
C LEU A 29 2.67 -13.36 3.35
N VAL A 30 2.85 -12.05 3.16
CA VAL A 30 2.62 -11.06 4.19
C VAL A 30 1.11 -11.01 4.42
N SER A 31 0.71 -11.26 5.66
CA SER A 31 -0.71 -11.23 6.05
C SER A 31 -1.25 -9.80 6.03
N GLU A 32 -2.55 -9.63 5.75
CA GLU A 32 -3.19 -8.30 5.82
C GLU A 32 -3.02 -7.65 7.20
N ARG A 33 -3.03 -8.47 8.27
CA ARG A 33 -2.79 -8.02 9.65
C ARG A 33 -1.39 -7.44 9.84
N GLU A 34 -0.37 -8.06 9.26
CA GLU A 34 1.01 -7.57 9.36
C GLU A 34 1.17 -6.23 8.63
N ILE A 35 0.56 -6.10 7.44
CA ILE A 35 0.51 -4.84 6.69
C ILE A 35 -0.18 -3.74 7.50
N GLU A 36 -1.30 -4.05 8.18
CA GLU A 36 -2.00 -3.08 9.03
C GLU A 36 -1.15 -2.64 10.23
N LEU A 37 -0.40 -3.56 10.85
CA LEU A 37 0.50 -3.22 11.96
C LEU A 37 1.63 -2.30 11.51
N GLU A 38 2.24 -2.58 10.35
CA GLU A 38 3.26 -1.69 9.79
C GLU A 38 2.67 -0.34 9.35
N SER A 39 1.48 -0.34 8.77
CA SER A 39 0.72 0.88 8.44
C SER A 39 0.47 1.74 9.69
N GLN A 40 0.06 1.13 10.80
CA GLN A 40 -0.16 1.81 12.08
C GLN A 40 1.13 2.45 12.62
N LYS A 41 2.27 1.73 12.58
CA LYS A 41 3.57 2.27 13.02
C LYS A 41 4.00 3.44 12.16
N ALA A 42 3.89 3.31 10.83
CA ALA A 42 4.21 4.37 9.89
C ALA A 42 3.32 5.60 10.12
N TRP A 43 2.03 5.38 10.39
CA TRP A 43 1.10 6.45 10.73
C TRP A 43 1.49 7.20 12.01
N GLU A 44 1.88 6.50 13.07
CA GLU A 44 2.37 7.10 14.31
C GLU A 44 3.63 7.95 14.07
N GLN A 45 4.57 7.44 13.27
CA GLN A 45 5.75 8.20 12.87
C GLN A 45 5.38 9.46 12.08
N MET A 46 4.41 9.37 11.16
CA MET A 46 3.93 10.53 10.42
C MET A 46 3.35 11.60 11.33
N LEU A 47 2.56 11.21 12.34
CA LEU A 47 1.97 12.15 13.31
C LEU A 47 3.04 12.89 14.13
N VAL A 48 4.19 12.23 14.40
CA VAL A 48 5.32 12.86 15.10
C VAL A 48 6.08 13.82 14.19
N GLN A 49 6.31 13.43 12.93
CA GLN A 49 7.13 14.19 11.99
C GLN A 49 6.39 15.35 11.33
N ASN A 50 5.07 15.22 11.15
CA ASN A 50 4.26 16.18 10.41
C ASN A 50 3.27 16.87 11.36
N PRO A 51 3.39 18.19 11.56
CA PRO A 51 2.47 18.91 12.42
C PRO A 51 1.05 18.85 11.85
N LEU A 52 0.06 18.68 12.72
CA LEU A 52 -1.34 18.81 12.33
C LEU A 52 -1.68 20.27 12.07
N SER A 53 -2.55 20.51 11.09
CA SER A 53 -2.99 21.86 10.79
C SER A 53 -3.72 22.51 11.97
N ARG A 54 -3.48 23.81 12.14
CA ARG A 54 -4.15 24.63 13.16
C ARG A 54 -5.48 25.19 12.67
N ASP A 55 -5.79 25.07 11.37
CA ASP A 55 -7.05 25.51 10.81
C ASP A 55 -8.19 24.54 11.20
N LEU A 56 -8.96 24.94 12.20
CA LEU A 56 -10.10 24.15 12.69
C LEU A 56 -11.23 24.04 11.66
N ARG A 57 -11.40 25.03 10.78
CA ARG A 57 -12.45 25.01 9.75
C ARG A 57 -12.12 23.95 8.70
N LYS A 58 -10.90 23.98 8.16
CA LYS A 58 -10.44 22.96 7.20
C LYS A 58 -10.43 21.56 7.79
N ARG A 59 -9.98 21.40 9.05
CA ARG A 59 -10.03 20.11 9.76
C ARG A 59 -11.45 19.58 9.90
N THR A 60 -12.39 20.45 10.24
CA THR A 60 -13.80 20.06 10.40
C THR A 60 -14.39 19.67 9.05
N LEU A 61 -14.10 20.43 7.99
CA LEU A 61 -14.57 20.16 6.63
C LEU A 61 -14.07 18.80 6.12
N VAL A 62 -12.76 18.53 6.20
CA VAL A 62 -12.18 17.23 5.80
C VAL A 62 -12.88 16.07 6.52
N ARG A 63 -13.04 16.18 7.85
CA ARG A 63 -13.70 15.13 8.63
C ARG A 63 -15.17 14.98 8.30
N CYS A 64 -15.88 16.07 8.03
CA CYS A 64 -17.28 16.04 7.64
C CYS A 64 -17.48 15.31 6.31
N VAL A 65 -16.70 15.70 5.30
CA VAL A 65 -16.73 15.09 3.96
C VAL A 65 -16.42 13.60 4.04
N ALA A 66 -15.29 13.24 4.64
CA ALA A 66 -14.88 11.85 4.78
C ALA A 66 -15.94 11.02 5.52
N LYS A 67 -16.50 11.52 6.63
CA LYS A 67 -17.57 10.82 7.37
C LYS A 67 -18.82 10.60 6.54
N ASN A 68 -19.22 11.56 5.72
CA ASN A 68 -20.40 11.41 4.87
C ASN A 68 -20.19 10.34 3.79
N ILE A 69 -18.97 10.23 3.24
CA ILE A 69 -18.60 9.18 2.29
C ILE A 69 -18.54 7.81 3.00
N ILE A 70 -17.84 7.73 4.14
CA ILE A 70 -17.68 6.48 4.91
C ILE A 70 -19.05 5.86 5.28
N LYS A 71 -20.04 6.68 5.63
CA LYS A 71 -21.41 6.22 5.92
C LYS A 71 -22.07 5.48 4.75
N GLN A 72 -21.66 5.72 3.51
CA GLN A 72 -22.21 5.07 2.32
C GLN A 72 -21.50 3.75 1.97
N LEU A 73 -20.33 3.47 2.57
CA LEU A 73 -19.58 2.25 2.30
C LEU A 73 -20.31 1.03 2.84
N ASP A 74 -20.06 -0.15 2.27
CA ASP A 74 -20.52 -1.42 2.85
C ASP A 74 -19.62 -1.89 4.01
N GLU A 75 -20.12 -2.84 4.79
CA GLU A 75 -19.29 -3.54 5.76
C GLU A 75 -18.24 -4.43 5.06
N PRO A 76 -17.04 -4.58 5.63
CA PRO A 76 -16.59 -4.06 6.93
C PRO A 76 -16.09 -2.61 6.89
N TYR A 77 -15.98 -2.00 5.71
CA TYR A 77 -15.28 -0.72 5.52
C TYR A 77 -15.96 0.46 6.21
N ARG A 78 -17.29 0.42 6.34
CA ARG A 78 -18.06 1.41 7.10
C ARG A 78 -17.67 1.44 8.59
N SER A 79 -17.38 0.27 9.16
CA SER A 79 -17.09 0.10 10.60
C SER A 79 -15.61 0.09 10.95
N ILE A 80 -14.71 0.30 9.99
CA ILE A 80 -13.28 0.53 10.28
C ILE A 80 -13.13 1.77 11.17
N ASP A 81 -12.16 1.74 12.10
CA ASP A 81 -11.81 2.90 12.92
C ASP A 81 -10.99 3.93 12.10
N TRP A 82 -11.70 4.66 11.24
CA TRP A 82 -11.11 5.64 10.35
C TRP A 82 -10.47 6.80 11.12
N GLU A 83 -9.16 6.94 10.97
CA GLU A 83 -8.40 8.03 11.54
C GLU A 83 -8.00 9.05 10.46
N ILE A 84 -8.77 10.13 10.40
CA ILE A 84 -8.60 11.18 9.39
C ILE A 84 -7.94 12.41 10.01
N LYS A 85 -6.85 12.89 9.40
CA LYS A 85 -6.07 14.05 9.86
C LYS A 85 -5.75 15.00 8.70
N LEU A 86 -5.72 16.29 9.03
CA LEU A 86 -5.17 17.33 8.16
C LEU A 86 -3.79 17.72 8.70
N PHE A 87 -2.77 17.54 7.88
CA PHE A 87 -1.40 17.94 8.16
C PHE A 87 -1.14 19.35 7.63
N GLU A 88 -0.34 20.12 8.36
CA GLU A 88 0.16 21.41 7.92
C GLU A 88 1.33 21.18 6.96
N ASN A 89 1.02 21.05 5.68
CA ASN A 89 1.98 20.74 4.63
C ASN A 89 1.54 21.41 3.32
N PRO A 90 2.41 22.19 2.66
CA PRO A 90 2.05 22.93 1.45
C PRO A 90 1.93 22.05 0.20
N GLY A 91 2.29 20.76 0.27
CA GLY A 91 2.09 19.83 -0.84
C GLY A 91 0.60 19.64 -1.16
N VAL A 92 0.27 19.58 -2.44
CA VAL A 92 -1.07 19.28 -2.94
C VAL A 92 -1.27 17.76 -2.92
N ASN A 93 -1.70 17.21 -1.79
CA ASN A 93 -1.84 15.76 -1.64
C ASN A 93 -2.90 15.33 -0.62
N ALA A 94 -3.42 14.12 -0.83
CA ALA A 94 -4.14 13.31 0.14
C ALA A 94 -3.75 11.85 -0.07
N PHE A 95 -3.87 11.03 0.97
CA PHE A 95 -3.54 9.61 0.89
C PHE A 95 -4.34 8.80 1.91
N ALA A 96 -4.52 7.52 1.61
CA ALA A 96 -5.05 6.55 2.56
C ALA A 96 -4.17 5.30 2.69
N MET A 97 -4.01 4.83 3.91
CA MET A 97 -3.20 3.67 4.27
C MET A 97 -4.09 2.52 4.77
N PRO A 98 -3.58 1.27 4.74
CA PRO A 98 -4.26 0.11 5.33
C PRO A 98 -4.74 0.39 6.77
N GLY A 99 -5.89 -0.17 7.14
CA GLY A 99 -6.49 0.05 8.47
C GLY A 99 -7.21 1.38 8.67
N GLY A 100 -7.56 2.10 7.59
CA GLY A 100 -8.41 3.30 7.67
C GLY A 100 -7.69 4.58 8.10
N LYS A 101 -6.38 4.68 7.88
CA LYS A 101 -5.63 5.91 8.17
C LYS A 101 -5.66 6.81 6.95
N MET A 102 -6.04 8.07 7.12
CA MET A 102 -6.14 9.03 6.03
C MET A 102 -5.51 10.36 6.39
N GLY A 103 -4.57 10.79 5.55
CA GLY A 103 -3.95 12.10 5.63
C GLY A 103 -4.38 13.00 4.49
N VAL A 104 -4.65 14.25 4.80
CA VAL A 104 -4.82 15.33 3.82
C VAL A 104 -3.77 16.39 4.13
N PHE A 105 -3.15 16.99 3.11
CA PHE A 105 -2.22 18.11 3.27
C PHE A 105 -2.95 19.44 3.10
N SER A 106 -2.57 20.47 3.87
CA SER A 106 -3.22 21.79 3.80
C SER A 106 -3.09 22.46 2.43
N GLY A 107 -2.05 22.15 1.66
CA GLY A 107 -1.87 22.58 0.28
C GLY A 107 -2.93 22.05 -0.69
N LEU A 108 -3.65 20.96 -0.37
CA LEU A 108 -4.74 20.47 -1.23
C LEU A 108 -5.83 21.54 -1.45
N PHE A 109 -6.02 22.42 -0.46
CA PHE A 109 -6.99 23.51 -0.54
C PHE A 109 -6.61 24.63 -1.51
N GLU A 110 -5.42 24.58 -2.13
CA GLU A 110 -5.04 25.49 -3.22
C GLU A 110 -5.68 25.11 -4.56
N VAL A 111 -6.18 23.87 -4.68
CA VAL A 111 -6.80 23.35 -5.91
C VAL A 111 -8.18 22.74 -5.69
N ALA A 112 -8.52 22.40 -4.45
CA ALA A 112 -9.84 21.93 -4.03
C ALA A 112 -10.41 22.90 -2.99
N GLU A 113 -11.01 23.99 -3.49
CA GLU A 113 -11.53 25.08 -2.67
C GLU A 113 -12.92 24.72 -2.08
N GLY A 114 -13.67 23.88 -2.80
CA GLY A 114 -15.02 23.48 -2.46
C GLY A 114 -15.15 22.11 -1.79
N GLN A 115 -16.32 21.88 -1.17
CA GLN A 115 -16.66 20.59 -0.58
C GLN A 115 -16.69 19.45 -1.62
N ASP A 116 -17.18 19.73 -2.82
CA ASP A 116 -17.40 18.71 -3.87
C ASP A 116 -16.07 18.25 -4.49
N GLU A 117 -15.15 19.18 -4.71
CA GLU A 117 -13.78 18.89 -5.16
C GLU A 117 -13.03 18.08 -4.10
N LEU A 118 -13.13 18.50 -2.84
CA LEU A 118 -12.54 17.77 -1.72
C LEU A 118 -13.16 16.37 -1.58
N ALA A 119 -14.47 16.23 -1.78
CA ALA A 119 -15.17 14.94 -1.75
C ALA A 119 -14.70 14.00 -2.86
N THR A 120 -14.38 14.55 -4.04
CA THR A 120 -13.84 13.76 -5.16
C THR A 120 -12.49 13.16 -4.79
N VAL A 121 -11.58 13.95 -4.24
CA VAL A 121 -10.24 13.48 -3.82
C VAL A 121 -10.35 12.51 -2.64
N ILE A 122 -11.12 12.85 -1.60
CA ILE A 122 -11.29 11.96 -0.44
C ILE A 122 -11.97 10.65 -0.84
N GLY A 123 -12.97 10.70 -1.73
CA GLY A 123 -13.63 9.51 -2.26
C GLY A 123 -12.67 8.60 -3.03
N HIS A 124 -11.78 9.18 -3.84
CA HIS A 124 -10.71 8.46 -4.52
C HIS A 124 -9.79 7.73 -3.53
N GLU A 125 -9.35 8.41 -2.48
CA GLU A 125 -8.46 7.80 -1.47
C GLU A 125 -9.17 6.70 -0.66
N ILE A 126 -10.45 6.87 -0.31
CA ILE A 126 -11.25 5.81 0.34
C ILE A 126 -11.38 4.60 -0.60
N ALA A 127 -11.56 4.83 -1.91
CA ALA A 127 -11.64 3.75 -2.89
C ALA A 127 -10.36 2.89 -2.91
N HIS A 128 -9.18 3.50 -2.77
CA HIS A 128 -7.92 2.75 -2.65
C HIS A 128 -7.89 1.76 -1.47
N VAL A 129 -8.48 2.14 -0.33
CA VAL A 129 -8.58 1.26 0.85
C VAL A 129 -9.60 0.16 0.59
N THR A 130 -10.79 0.51 0.13
CA THR A 130 -11.89 -0.47 -0.08
C THR A 130 -11.54 -1.50 -1.16
N MET A 131 -10.82 -1.10 -2.19
CA MET A 131 -10.32 -1.98 -3.25
C MET A 131 -9.00 -2.68 -2.90
N LYS A 132 -8.50 -2.51 -1.67
CA LYS A 132 -7.25 -3.11 -1.16
C LYS A 132 -5.99 -2.79 -1.98
N HIS A 133 -5.98 -1.72 -2.77
CA HIS A 133 -4.80 -1.33 -3.56
C HIS A 133 -3.58 -1.04 -2.67
N SER A 134 -3.79 -0.46 -1.49
CA SER A 134 -2.70 -0.21 -0.53
C SER A 134 -2.09 -1.49 0.02
N TYR A 135 -2.87 -2.56 0.21
CA TYR A 135 -2.36 -3.87 0.61
C TYR A 135 -1.56 -4.51 -0.51
N GLU A 136 -2.08 -4.47 -1.73
CA GLU A 136 -1.39 -5.05 -2.89
C GLU A 136 -0.09 -4.33 -3.23
N ARG A 137 0.00 -3.02 -2.97
CA ARG A 137 1.25 -2.28 -3.06
C ARG A 137 2.22 -2.71 -1.96
N ALA A 138 1.79 -2.72 -0.70
CA ALA A 138 2.64 -3.13 0.43
C ALA A 138 3.24 -4.53 0.25
N LYS A 139 2.45 -5.49 -0.26
CA LYS A 139 2.94 -6.85 -0.56
C LYS A 139 4.01 -6.92 -1.64
N ARG A 140 4.06 -5.95 -2.56
CA ARG A 140 5.08 -5.91 -3.63
C ARG A 140 6.37 -5.24 -3.18
N ASP A 141 6.27 -4.31 -2.24
CA ASP A 141 7.40 -3.52 -1.76
C ASP A 141 8.14 -4.18 -0.58
N MET A 142 7.61 -5.29 -0.05
CA MET A 142 8.17 -6.13 1.02
C MET A 142 8.82 -7.39 0.45
#